data_AF-A0A137P3C6-F1
#
_entry.id   AF-A0A137P3C6-F1
#
_cell.length_a   1.000
_cell.length_b   1.000
_cell.length_c   1.000
_cell.angle_alpha   90.00
_cell.angle_beta   90.00
_cell.angle_gamma   90.00
#
_symmetry.space_group_name_H-M   'P 1'
#
loop_
_entity.id
_entity.type
_entity.pdbx_description
1 polymer ?
#
loop_
_entity_poly.entity_id
_entity_poly.type
_entity_poly.pdbx_seq_one_letter_code
_entity_poly.pdbx_strand_id
1 'polypeptide(L)' 'MSTKEEPKWKAVHDEKVKNGELHYEDPDTGYFVFTELSHKKRGYCCGSQCRHCPFDFENVGKPDKIKEDKKQAKLNKLKF' A
#
# COMPACT_ATOMS: atom_id res chain seq x y z
N MET A 1 -25.88 -2.92 -15.46
CA MET A 1 -25.80 -3.65 -14.17
C MET A 1 -24.33 -3.93 -13.93
N SER A 2 -23.66 -3.20 -13.04
CA SER A 2 -22.23 -3.41 -12.78
C SER A 2 -22.07 -4.73 -12.04
N THR A 3 -21.66 -5.77 -12.76
CA THR A 3 -21.18 -7.03 -12.18
C THR A 3 -19.93 -6.68 -11.38
N LYS A 4 -20.06 -6.61 -10.06
CA LYS A 4 -18.91 -6.58 -9.15
C LYS A 4 -18.30 -7.97 -9.19
N GLU A 5 -17.53 -8.25 -10.23
CA GLU A 5 -16.69 -9.43 -10.28
C GLU A 5 -15.69 -9.31 -9.13
N GLU A 6 -15.76 -10.23 -8.18
CA GLU A 6 -14.83 -10.25 -7.07
C GLU A 6 -13.42 -10.52 -7.59
N PRO A 7 -12.42 -9.76 -7.13
CA PRO A 7 -11.06 -9.94 -7.62
C PRO A 7 -10.49 -11.28 -7.18
N LYS A 8 -9.86 -12.01 -8.10
CA LYS A 8 -9.25 -13.33 -7.88
C LYS A 8 -8.21 -13.32 -6.74
N TRP A 9 -7.55 -12.18 -6.52
CA TRP A 9 -6.56 -12.02 -5.46
C TRP A 9 -7.14 -12.15 -4.06
N LYS A 10 -8.45 -11.96 -3.89
CA LYS A 10 -9.11 -12.05 -2.58
C LYS A 10 -9.02 -13.45 -1.99
N ALA A 11 -9.30 -14.47 -2.81
CA ALA A 11 -9.22 -15.87 -2.37
C ALA A 11 -7.78 -16.27 -2.02
N VAL A 12 -6.81 -15.87 -2.83
CA VAL A 12 -5.38 -16.14 -2.58
C VAL A 12 -4.93 -15.42 -1.30
N HIS A 13 -5.32 -14.16 -1.11
CA HIS A 13 -5.05 -13.42 0.12
C HIS A 13 -5.57 -14.16 1.35
N ASP A 14 -6.84 -14.57 1.37
CA ASP A 14 -7.47 -15.19 2.52
C ASP A 14 -6.82 -16.54 2.88
N GLU A 15 -6.48 -17.35 1.86
CA GLU A 15 -5.75 -18.59 2.06
C GLU A 15 -4.36 -18.34 2.67
N LYS A 16 -3.63 -17.37 2.12
CA LYS A 16 -2.27 -17.04 2.56
C LYS A 16 -2.26 -16.46 3.97
N VAL A 17 -3.20 -15.59 4.30
CA VAL A 17 -3.40 -15.09 5.67
C VAL A 17 -3.72 -16.23 6.63
N LYS A 18 -4.61 -17.16 6.25
CA LYS A 18 -4.94 -18.33 7.08
C LYS A 18 -3.75 -19.25 7.32
N ASN A 19 -2.86 -19.38 6.33
CA ASN A 19 -1.61 -20.14 6.44
C ASN A 19 -0.49 -19.36 7.17
N GLY A 20 -0.74 -18.11 7.59
CA GLY A 20 0.25 -17.28 8.27
C GLY A 20 1.31 -16.69 7.33
N GLU A 21 1.07 -16.72 6.01
CA GLU A 21 1.97 -16.15 5.03
C GLU A 21 1.88 -14.62 5.00
N LEU A 22 3.04 -14.01 4.84
CA LEU A 22 3.24 -12.56 4.90
C LEU A 22 3.01 -11.88 3.54
N HIS A 23 3.02 -12.64 2.45
CA HIS A 23 2.85 -12.13 1.10
C HIS A 23 2.15 -13.17 0.23
N TYR A 24 1.62 -12.72 -0.90
CA TYR A 24 1.09 -13.57 -1.94
C TYR A 24 1.40 -12.97 -3.32
N GLU A 25 1.39 -13.82 -4.34
CA GLU A 25 1.50 -13.38 -5.72
C GLU A 25 0.11 -13.14 -6.28
N ASP A 26 -0.11 -11.93 -6.79
CA ASP A 26 -1.39 -11.56 -7.39
C ASP A 26 -1.58 -12.33 -8.70
N PRO A 27 -2.61 -13.17 -8.84
CA PRO A 27 -2.76 -14.04 -10.01
C PRO A 27 -3.12 -13.28 -11.30
N ASP A 28 -3.50 -12.01 -11.19
CA ASP A 28 -3.90 -11.18 -12.32
C ASP A 28 -2.71 -10.35 -12.85
N THR A 29 -1.93 -9.78 -11.94
CA THR A 29 -0.83 -8.86 -12.26
C THR A 29 0.56 -9.46 -12.08
N GLY A 30 0.69 -10.59 -11.37
CA GLY A 30 1.96 -11.23 -11.04
C GLY A 30 2.79 -10.48 -9.99
N TYR A 31 2.23 -9.46 -9.33
CA TYR A 31 2.96 -8.69 -8.33
C TYR A 31 2.99 -9.39 -6.96
N PHE A 32 4.09 -9.21 -6.24
CA PHE A 32 4.18 -9.56 -4.83
C PHE A 32 3.39 -8.55 -3.99
N VAL A 33 2.31 -9.02 -3.36
CA VAL A 33 1.46 -8.23 -2.49
C VAL A 33 1.62 -8.71 -1.05
N PHE A 34 1.96 -7.79 -0.15
CA PHE A 34 1.99 -8.07 1.28
C PHE A 34 0.58 -8.24 1.84
N THR A 35 0.40 -9.24 2.69
CA THR A 35 -0.83 -9.45 3.46
C THR A 35 -0.93 -8.44 4.61
N GLU A 36 -2.10 -8.36 5.24
CA GLU A 36 -2.28 -7.57 6.47
C GLU A 36 -1.33 -8.03 7.61
N LEU A 37 -0.99 -9.32 7.65
CA LEU A 37 -0.13 -9.91 8.68
C LEU A 37 1.28 -9.31 8.64
N SER A 38 1.83 -9.05 7.46
CA SER A 38 3.12 -8.38 7.30
C SER A 38 3.17 -7.04 8.01
N HIS A 39 2.13 -6.24 7.83
CA HIS A 39 2.05 -4.91 8.42
C HIS A 39 1.79 -4.99 9.92
N LYS A 40 0.95 -5.93 10.38
CA LYS A 40 0.73 -6.20 11.80
C LYS A 40 2.02 -6.63 12.51
N LYS A 41 2.81 -7.54 11.88
CA LYS A 41 4.09 -8.00 12.41
C LYS A 41 5.15 -6.89 12.43
N ARG A 42 5.13 -6.02 11.43
CA ARG A 42 6.03 -4.84 11.34
C ARG A 42 5.67 -3.77 12.37
N GLY A 43 4.38 -3.59 12.66
CA GLY A 43 3.88 -2.64 13.64
C GLY A 43 3.76 -1.18 13.15
N TYR A 44 4.02 -0.90 11.87
CA TYR A 44 3.84 0.45 11.29
C TYR A 44 3.58 0.44 9.77
N CYS A 45 3.07 1.55 9.25
CA CYS A 45 2.87 1.76 7.81
C CYS A 45 4.19 1.91 7.06
N CYS A 46 4.37 1.11 6.00
CA CYS A 46 5.58 1.09 5.19
C CYS A 46 5.79 2.34 4.30
N GLY A 47 4.74 3.12 4.06
CA GLY A 47 4.75 4.25 3.13
C GLY A 47 4.69 3.89 1.64
N SER A 48 4.60 2.59 1.29
CA SER A 48 4.60 2.09 -0.10
C SER A 48 3.20 1.86 -0.68
N GLN A 49 2.14 2.35 -0.03
CA GLN A 49 0.74 2.22 -0.49
C GLN A 49 0.32 0.76 -0.77
N CYS A 50 0.63 -0.15 0.14
CA CYS A 50 0.25 -1.57 0.03
C CYS A 50 -1.28 -1.75 0.12
N ARG A 51 -1.84 -2.68 -0.68
CA ARG A 51 -3.30 -2.89 -0.78
C ARG A 51 -4.00 -3.19 0.56
N HIS A 52 -3.31 -3.85 1.48
CA HIS A 52 -3.85 -4.33 2.76
C HIS A 52 -3.23 -3.61 3.96
N CYS A 53 -3.00 -2.29 3.85
CA CYS A 53 -2.42 -1.52 4.94
C CYS A 53 -3.43 -1.35 6.10
N PRO A 54 -3.17 -1.87 7.30
CA PRO A 54 -4.06 -1.72 8.45
C PRO A 54 -3.93 -0.36 9.15
N PHE A 55 -3.00 0.49 8.69
CA PHE A 55 -2.65 1.77 9.30
C PHE A 55 -3.16 2.98 8.51
N ASP A 56 -4.23 2.81 7.73
CA ASP A 56 -4.87 3.90 6.98
C ASP A 56 -3.88 4.72 6.11
N PHE A 57 -2.83 4.06 5.61
CA PHE A 57 -1.79 4.69 4.80
C PHE A 57 -1.11 5.90 5.47
N GLU A 58 -0.98 5.92 6.80
CA GLU A 58 -0.45 7.06 7.57
C GLU A 58 0.91 7.59 7.06
N ASN A 59 1.77 6.70 6.57
CA ASN A 59 3.11 7.01 6.10
C ASN A 59 3.19 7.11 4.57
N VAL A 60 2.07 6.95 3.87
CA VAL A 60 1.98 7.28 2.45
C VAL A 60 1.81 8.79 2.36
N GLY A 61 2.82 9.46 1.82
CA GLY A 61 2.83 10.92 1.75
C GLY A 61 1.53 11.45 1.15
N LYS A 62 0.85 12.34 1.88
CA LYS A 62 -0.39 12.96 1.40
C LYS A 62 -0.06 13.81 0.17
N PRO A 63 -0.83 13.69 -0.93
CA PRO A 63 -0.53 14.40 -2.18
C PRO A 63 -0.48 15.92 -1.98
N ASP A 64 -1.30 16.48 -1.08
CA ASP A 64 -1.31 17.91 -0.76
C ASP A 64 -0.01 18.36 -0.09
N LYS A 65 0.50 17.60 0.89
CA LYS A 65 1.77 17.90 1.54
C LYS A 65 2.94 17.76 0.58
N ILE A 66 2.97 16.69 -0.23
CA ILE A 66 4.03 16.48 -1.23
C ILE A 66 4.15 17.68 -2.19
N LYS A 67 3.03 18.30 -2.60
CA LYS A 67 3.05 19.49 -3.46
C LYS A 67 3.64 20.70 -2.75
N GLU A 68 3.28 20.92 -1.49
CA GLU A 68 3.78 22.03 -0.68
C GLU A 68 5.27 21.87 -0.36
N ASP A 69 5.71 20.70 0.11
CA ASP A 69 7.11 20.36 0.34
C ASP A 69 7.96 20.57 -0.92
N LYS A 70 7.48 20.12 -2.08
CA LYS A 70 8.16 20.34 -3.37
C LYS A 70 8.21 21.82 -3.77
N LYS A 71 7.12 22.57 -3.53
CA LYS A 71 7.06 24.01 -3.81
C LYS A 71 8.06 24.77 -2.93
N GLN A 72 8.13 24.44 -1.64
CA GLN A 72 9.04 25.05 -0.68
C GLN A 72 10.51 24.71 -0.99
N ALA A 73 10.81 23.45 -1.33
CA ALA A 73 12.16 23.04 -1.76
C ALA A 73 12.61 23.79 -3.02
N LYS A 74 11.71 23.95 -4.01
CA LYS A 74 11.98 24.75 -5.21
C LYS A 74 12.22 26.22 -4.87
N LEU A 75 11.38 26.80 -4.01
CA LEU A 75 11.53 28.19 -3.56
C LEU A 75 12.86 28.41 -2.82
N ASN A 76 13.25 27.48 -1.95
CA ASN A 76 14.51 27.57 -1.20
C ASN A 76 15.72 27.45 -2.15
N LYS A 77 15.64 26.63 -3.20
CA LYS A 77 16.70 26.49 -4.22
C LYS A 77 16.86 27.72 -5.12
N LEU A 78 15.82 28.54 -5.28
CA LEU A 78 15.85 29.81 -6.03
C LEU A 78 16.36 31.00 -5.20
N LYS A 79 16.56 30.82 -3.89
CA LYS A 79 17.04 31.84 -2.96
C LYS A 79 18.56 31.77 -2.71
N PHE A 80 19.27 30.90 -3.43
CA PHE A 80 20.74 30.78 -3.43
C PHE A 80 21.27 31.04 -4.84
#